data_AF-A0A669CJB6-F1
#
_entry.id   AF-A0A669CJB6-F1
#
_cell.length_a   1.000
_cell.length_b   1.000
_cell.length_c   1.000
_cell.angle_alpha   90.00
_cell.angle_beta   90.00
_cell.angle_gamma   90.00
#
_symmetry.space_group_name_H-M   'P 1'
#
loop_
_entity.id
_entity.type
_entity.pdbx_description
1 polymer ?
#
loop_
_entity_poly.entity_id
_entity_poly.type
_entity_poly.pdbx_seq_one_letter_code
_entity_poly.pdbx_strand_id
1 'polypeptide(L)'
;MNVKQLQMCLIWNLDTTLISLFWEEKEVGFGFTLTTKAKTLNTLTCDGLGVLCVCVCVCVFHQAYEPEVKRTRGDVPDILPEPEAEPTSPVSDFENSYNYVLSRLASMDLAIHKLNVGHYTLDVKVSQLMDRLSRMDAKVGELEDSIREVYQHSKDNRKEIGRLEGCEKGQRIGYKCYLVYNSLEDYAGASRKCIERGGRMAMPRDRKEQEALADYVKNFFHPGNWPVWLGVNDLRSEGLYLFDDGTRVTYFQWRKHFLSSQPDGGRRENCVAMSSDDGDWWDHYCDRTMNYMCEFDDRVAL
;
A
#
# COMPACT_ATOMS: atom_id res chain seq x y z
N MET A 1 -14.23 -16.53 -43.97
CA MET A 1 -13.35 -17.02 -42.88
C MET A 1 -14.10 -16.80 -41.57
N ASN A 2 -14.39 -17.87 -40.83
CA ASN A 2 -14.91 -17.75 -39.46
C ASN A 2 -13.76 -17.26 -38.58
N VAL A 3 -13.92 -16.09 -37.97
CA VAL A 3 -12.98 -15.60 -36.96
C VAL A 3 -13.43 -16.18 -35.63
N LYS A 4 -12.67 -17.13 -35.09
CA LYS A 4 -12.86 -17.59 -33.71
C LYS A 4 -12.34 -16.51 -32.78
N GLN A 5 -13.21 -15.95 -31.95
CA GLN A 5 -12.81 -15.03 -30.91
C GLN A 5 -12.71 -15.82 -29.61
N LEU A 6 -11.52 -15.82 -29.02
CA LEU A 6 -11.27 -16.44 -27.74
C LEU A 6 -11.25 -15.35 -26.67
N GLN A 7 -12.07 -15.51 -25.63
CA GLN A 7 -12.18 -14.57 -24.53
C GLN A 7 -11.54 -15.18 -23.27
N MET A 8 -10.57 -14.49 -22.68
CA MET A 8 -9.89 -14.89 -21.45
C MET A 8 -10.45 -14.07 -20.28
N CYS A 9 -11.03 -14.74 -19.29
CA CYS A 9 -11.49 -14.12 -18.05
C CYS A 9 -10.56 -14.49 -16.90
N LEU A 10 -10.11 -13.47 -16.15
CA LEU A 10 -9.23 -13.61 -14.99
C LEU A 10 -10.03 -13.27 -13.73
N ILE A 11 -10.04 -14.18 -12.75
CA ILE A 11 -10.68 -13.97 -11.45
C ILE A 11 -9.60 -13.78 -10.39
N TRP A 12 -9.71 -12.69 -9.63
CA TRP A 12 -8.74 -12.29 -8.60
C TRP A 12 -9.41 -12.25 -7.23
N ASN A 13 -8.65 -12.59 -6.18
CA ASN A 13 -9.07 -12.33 -4.79
C ASN A 13 -8.68 -10.89 -4.36
N LEU A 14 -9.18 -10.45 -3.18
CA LEU A 14 -8.85 -9.18 -2.53
C LEU A 14 -7.35 -8.93 -2.35
N ASP A 15 -6.55 -9.99 -2.21
CA ASP A 15 -5.08 -9.91 -2.11
C ASP A 15 -4.36 -10.02 -3.47
N THR A 16 -5.04 -9.76 -4.59
CA THR A 16 -4.45 -9.77 -5.95
C THR A 16 -3.81 -11.11 -6.36
N THR A 17 -4.30 -12.23 -5.84
CA THR A 17 -3.88 -13.58 -6.27
C THR A 17 -4.86 -14.11 -7.32
N LEU A 18 -4.35 -14.63 -8.45
CA LEU A 18 -5.16 -15.21 -9.53
C LEU A 18 -5.75 -16.56 -9.09
N ILE A 19 -7.07 -16.67 -9.06
CA ILE A 19 -7.78 -17.86 -8.54
C ILE A 19 -8.05 -18.88 -9.65
N SER A 20 -8.44 -18.43 -10.84
CA SER A 20 -8.81 -19.32 -11.95
C SER A 20 -8.73 -18.66 -13.32
N LEU A 21 -8.47 -19.50 -14.33
CA LEU A 21 -8.46 -19.17 -15.75
C LEU A 21 -9.53 -20.02 -16.46
N PHE A 22 -10.40 -19.38 -17.26
CA PHE A 22 -11.33 -20.10 -18.12
C PHE A 22 -11.39 -19.47 -19.51
N TRP A 23 -11.59 -20.31 -20.53
CA TRP A 23 -11.72 -19.92 -21.93
C TRP A 23 -13.15 -20.21 -22.41
N GLU A 24 -13.81 -19.22 -23.03
CA GLU A 24 -15.12 -19.39 -23.69
C GLU A 24 -14.95 -19.08 -25.19
N GLU A 25 -15.37 -20.00 -26.06
CA GLU A 25 -15.41 -19.79 -27.52
C GLU A 25 -16.75 -19.15 -27.91
N LYS A 26 -16.71 -18.02 -28.62
CA LYS A 26 -17.92 -17.46 -29.29
C LYS A 26 -17.66 -17.20 -30.76
N GLU A 27 -18.61 -17.60 -31.60
CA GLU A 27 -18.62 -17.29 -33.02
C GLU A 27 -19.25 -15.91 -33.27
N VAL A 28 -18.57 -15.04 -34.04
CA VAL A 28 -19.08 -13.72 -34.42
C VAL A 28 -19.10 -13.60 -35.94
N GLY A 29 -20.29 -13.31 -36.49
CA GLY A 29 -20.50 -13.08 -37.92
C GLY A 29 -20.03 -11.70 -38.38
N PHE A 30 -19.53 -11.62 -39.62
CA PHE A 30 -19.01 -10.40 -40.26
C PHE A 30 -20.11 -9.34 -40.42
N GLY A 31 -19.92 -8.15 -39.83
CA GLY A 31 -20.76 -6.98 -40.16
C GLY A 31 -21.23 -6.08 -39.01
N PHE A 32 -20.53 -5.98 -37.88
CA PHE A 32 -20.84 -4.97 -36.85
C PHE A 32 -19.65 -4.04 -36.58
N THR A 33 -19.87 -2.74 -36.78
CA THR A 33 -19.06 -1.67 -36.22
C THR A 33 -19.22 -1.66 -34.69
N LEU A 34 -18.16 -2.03 -33.97
CA LEU A 34 -18.13 -1.90 -32.51
C LEU A 34 -17.89 -0.43 -32.14
N THR A 35 -18.98 0.28 -31.88
CA THR A 35 -18.96 1.39 -30.92
C THR A 35 -18.67 0.80 -29.54
N THR A 36 -17.75 1.42 -28.80
CA THR A 36 -17.44 1.12 -27.40
C THR A 36 -18.67 1.36 -26.53
N LYS A 37 -19.59 0.39 -26.50
CA LYS A 37 -20.59 0.27 -25.44
C LYS A 37 -20.13 -0.86 -24.54
N ALA A 38 -19.63 -0.51 -23.36
CA ALA A 38 -19.58 -1.40 -22.22
C ALA A 38 -21.02 -1.87 -21.94
N LYS A 39 -21.38 -3.04 -22.46
CA LYS A 39 -22.56 -3.76 -22.01
C LYS A 39 -22.18 -4.43 -20.70
N THR A 40 -22.68 -3.88 -19.61
CA THR A 40 -22.85 -4.58 -18.33
C THR A 40 -23.71 -5.80 -18.60
N LEU A 41 -23.08 -6.97 -18.77
CA LEU A 41 -23.77 -8.25 -18.76
C LEU A 41 -23.65 -8.83 -17.34
N ASN A 42 -24.81 -8.88 -16.69
CA ASN A 42 -25.21 -9.76 -15.59
C ASN A 42 -24.19 -10.04 -14.47
N THR A 43 -24.44 -9.41 -13.33
CA THR A 43 -24.02 -9.86 -12.00
C THR A 43 -24.22 -11.36 -11.84
N LEU A 44 -23.13 -12.13 -11.87
CA LEU A 44 -23.05 -13.44 -11.23
C LEU A 44 -22.98 -13.19 -9.73
N THR A 45 -24.04 -13.54 -9.01
CA THR A 45 -24.04 -13.63 -7.55
C THR A 45 -23.16 -14.81 -7.15
N CYS A 46 -21.96 -14.51 -6.65
CA CYS A 46 -21.18 -15.47 -5.87
C CYS A 46 -21.78 -15.50 -4.45
N ASP A 47 -22.43 -16.60 -4.09
CA ASP A 47 -22.94 -16.78 -2.74
C ASP A 47 -21.78 -16.81 -1.73
N GLY A 48 -21.81 -15.83 -0.82
CA GLY A 48 -21.25 -15.94 0.52
C GLY A 48 -19.74 -15.68 0.67
N LEU A 49 -19.27 -14.48 0.29
CA LEU A 49 -18.12 -13.74 0.85
C LEU A 49 -17.91 -12.49 -0.03
N GLY A 50 -18.13 -11.28 0.47
CA GLY A 50 -18.22 -10.04 -0.33
C GLY A 50 -16.95 -9.68 -1.12
N VAL A 51 -16.85 -10.16 -2.37
CA VAL A 51 -15.73 -9.88 -3.29
C VAL A 51 -16.25 -9.14 -4.55
N LEU A 52 -15.59 -8.05 -4.93
CA LEU A 52 -15.83 -7.31 -6.16
C LEU A 52 -15.12 -8.01 -7.35
N CYS A 53 -15.86 -8.43 -8.38
CA CYS A 53 -15.29 -8.99 -9.61
C CYS A 53 -15.11 -7.90 -10.68
N VAL A 54 -13.91 -7.80 -11.27
CA VAL A 54 -13.61 -6.92 -12.41
C VAL A 54 -13.21 -7.78 -13.61
N CYS A 55 -13.97 -7.71 -14.71
CA CYS A 55 -13.62 -8.34 -15.98
C CYS A 55 -12.84 -7.37 -16.87
N VAL A 56 -11.62 -7.75 -17.27
CA VAL A 56 -10.81 -7.00 -18.23
C VAL A 56 -10.80 -7.77 -19.56
N CYS A 57 -11.32 -7.15 -20.63
CA CYS A 57 -11.22 -7.69 -21.99
C CYS A 57 -9.95 -7.16 -22.67
N VAL A 58 -9.06 -8.05 -23.11
CA VAL A 58 -7.90 -7.72 -23.95
C VAL A 58 -8.11 -8.33 -25.33
N CYS A 59 -8.22 -7.49 -26.36
CA CYS A 59 -8.27 -7.94 -27.75
C CYS A 59 -6.84 -8.05 -28.30
N VAL A 60 -6.43 -9.25 -28.74
CA VAL A 60 -5.15 -9.46 -29.45
C VAL A 60 -5.46 -9.71 -30.92
N PHE A 61 -5.01 -8.83 -31.80
CA PHE A 61 -5.07 -9.04 -33.25
C PHE A 61 -3.82 -9.79 -33.71
N HIS A 62 -4.03 -10.93 -34.40
CA HIS A 62 -2.98 -11.60 -35.16
C HIS A 62 -3.23 -11.34 -36.65
N GLN A 63 -2.35 -10.55 -37.27
CA GLN A 63 -2.36 -10.35 -38.71
C GLN A 63 -1.38 -11.34 -39.32
N ALA A 64 -1.90 -12.47 -39.83
CA ALA A 64 -1.13 -13.39 -40.63
C ALA A 64 -0.84 -12.73 -41.98
N TYR A 65 0.44 -12.50 -42.29
CA TYR A 65 0.91 -12.04 -43.59
C TYR A 65 1.44 -13.25 -44.35
N GLU A 66 0.72 -13.71 -45.38
CA GLU A 66 1.23 -14.68 -46.34
C GLU A 66 1.82 -13.94 -47.56
N PRO A 67 3.06 -14.23 -47.99
CA PRO A 67 3.58 -13.69 -49.23
C PRO A 67 3.12 -14.55 -50.43
N GLU A 68 2.44 -13.93 -51.40
CA GLU A 68 2.16 -14.54 -52.70
C GLU A 68 3.45 -14.76 -53.50
N VAL A 69 3.74 -16.02 -53.84
CA VAL A 69 4.77 -16.39 -54.82
C VAL A 69 4.08 -16.59 -56.18
N LYS A 70 4.31 -15.68 -57.13
CA LYS A 70 3.92 -15.91 -58.54
C LYS A 70 5.08 -16.57 -59.31
N ARG A 71 4.87 -17.83 -59.70
CA ARG A 71 5.64 -18.52 -60.75
C ARG A 71 4.84 -18.49 -62.05
N THR A 72 5.49 -18.14 -63.16
CA THR A 72 5.06 -18.56 -64.50
C THR A 72 6.27 -18.99 -65.33
N ARG A 73 6.09 -20.12 -66.03
CA ARG A 73 6.94 -20.78 -67.04
C ARG A 73 6.05 -20.72 -68.30
N GLY A 74 6.38 -19.98 -69.36
CA GLY A 74 7.37 -20.27 -70.38
C GLY A 74 6.62 -20.69 -71.65
N ASP A 75 6.90 -20.07 -72.80
CA ASP A 75 6.82 -20.62 -74.17
C ASP A 75 7.49 -19.63 -75.15
N VAL A 76 8.13 -20.18 -76.20
CA VAL A 76 9.15 -19.64 -77.15
C VAL A 76 8.70 -20.08 -78.58
N PRO A 77 9.22 -19.67 -79.77
CA PRO A 77 10.08 -18.56 -80.27
C PRO A 77 9.53 -17.79 -81.52
N ASP A 78 10.26 -16.79 -82.06
CA ASP A 78 10.77 -16.79 -83.47
C ASP A 78 11.82 -15.66 -83.74
N ILE A 79 13.12 -16.03 -83.70
CA ILE A 79 14.17 -15.97 -84.76
C ILE A 79 14.01 -14.82 -85.83
N LEU A 80 14.87 -13.78 -85.98
CA LEU A 80 16.26 -13.63 -86.53
C LEU A 80 16.54 -12.10 -86.76
N PRO A 81 17.75 -11.61 -87.17
CA PRO A 81 19.13 -11.76 -86.71
C PRO A 81 19.78 -10.43 -86.21
N GLU A 82 20.99 -10.54 -85.68
CA GLU A 82 21.90 -9.53 -85.11
C GLU A 82 22.31 -8.35 -86.05
N PRO A 83 23.07 -7.37 -85.52
CA PRO A 83 24.51 -7.49 -85.69
C PRO A 83 25.34 -7.40 -84.40
N GLU A 84 26.42 -8.17 -84.48
CA GLU A 84 27.48 -8.51 -83.54
C GLU A 84 28.04 -7.33 -82.71
N ALA A 85 28.16 -7.57 -81.40
CA ALA A 85 29.07 -6.84 -80.53
C ALA A 85 30.40 -7.60 -80.45
N GLU A 86 31.50 -6.84 -80.49
CA GLU A 86 32.88 -7.30 -80.50
C GLU A 86 33.24 -8.28 -79.36
N PRO A 87 34.27 -9.14 -79.56
CA PRO A 87 34.56 -10.25 -78.67
C PRO A 87 35.29 -9.79 -77.40
N THR A 88 34.60 -9.79 -76.26
CA THR A 88 35.28 -9.87 -74.96
C THR A 88 35.45 -11.33 -74.57
N SER A 89 36.69 -11.72 -74.33
CA SER A 89 37.12 -13.09 -74.03
C SER A 89 36.39 -13.74 -72.83
N PRO A 90 36.19 -15.07 -72.79
CA PRO A 90 35.49 -15.78 -71.71
C PRO A 90 36.22 -15.79 -70.35
N VAL A 91 37.47 -15.32 -70.32
CA VAL A 91 38.32 -15.30 -69.12
C VAL A 91 37.90 -14.16 -68.17
N SER A 92 37.33 -13.07 -68.69
CA SER A 92 36.95 -11.90 -67.88
C SER A 92 35.73 -12.12 -67.00
N ASP A 93 34.80 -13.01 -67.40
CA ASP A 93 33.55 -13.23 -66.65
C ASP A 93 33.77 -14.08 -65.39
N PHE A 94 34.70 -15.04 -65.44
CA PHE A 94 35.08 -15.84 -64.28
C PHE A 94 35.90 -15.03 -63.27
N GLU A 95 36.87 -14.24 -63.75
CA GLU A 95 37.65 -13.33 -62.89
C GLU A 95 36.78 -12.25 -62.24
N ASN A 96 35.80 -11.69 -62.97
CA ASN A 96 34.86 -10.72 -62.40
C ASN A 96 33.96 -11.35 -61.33
N SER A 97 33.49 -12.58 -61.53
CA SER A 97 32.68 -13.31 -60.55
C SER A 97 33.47 -13.66 -59.29
N TYR A 98 34.71 -14.13 -59.45
CA TYR A 98 35.62 -14.43 -58.35
C TYR A 98 35.96 -13.18 -57.52
N ASN A 99 36.32 -12.07 -58.19
CA ASN A 99 36.60 -10.78 -57.53
C ASN A 99 35.36 -10.21 -56.82
N TYR A 100 34.17 -10.40 -57.40
CA TYR A 100 32.90 -10.04 -56.77
C TYR A 100 32.67 -10.82 -55.46
N VAL A 101 32.83 -12.15 -55.51
CA VAL A 101 32.68 -13.01 -54.32
C VAL A 101 33.69 -12.65 -53.23
N LEU A 102 34.96 -12.42 -53.59
CA LEU A 102 35.98 -11.97 -52.64
C LEU A 102 35.66 -10.62 -52.00
N SER A 103 35.17 -9.65 -52.78
CA SER A 103 34.76 -8.34 -52.25
C SER A 103 33.60 -8.47 -51.25
N ARG A 104 32.67 -9.40 -51.49
CA ARG A 104 31.56 -9.69 -50.59
C ARG A 104 32.02 -10.38 -49.32
N LEU A 105 32.90 -11.38 -49.41
CA LEU A 105 33.50 -12.03 -48.24
C LEU A 105 34.25 -11.02 -47.35
N ALA A 106 35.08 -10.16 -47.95
CA ALA A 106 35.77 -9.10 -47.21
C ALA A 106 34.80 -8.11 -46.53
N SER A 107 33.68 -7.80 -47.20
CA SER A 107 32.63 -6.96 -46.59
C SER A 107 31.90 -7.64 -45.44
N MET A 108 31.70 -8.97 -45.50
CA MET A 108 31.11 -9.78 -44.44
C MET A 108 32.05 -9.88 -43.24
N ASP A 109 33.35 -10.12 -43.44
CA ASP A 109 34.34 -10.15 -42.37
C ASP A 109 34.42 -8.81 -41.63
N LEU A 110 34.38 -7.69 -42.36
CA LEU A 110 34.32 -6.37 -41.75
C LEU A 110 33.02 -6.18 -40.93
N ALA A 111 31.89 -6.69 -41.42
CA ALA A 111 30.62 -6.63 -40.71
C ALA A 111 30.64 -7.49 -39.43
N ILE A 112 31.18 -8.71 -39.50
CA ILE A 112 31.36 -9.61 -38.36
C ILE A 112 32.26 -8.96 -37.32
N HIS A 113 33.40 -8.39 -37.74
CA HIS A 113 34.31 -7.71 -36.83
C HIS A 113 33.64 -6.53 -36.12
N LYS A 114 32.92 -5.67 -36.86
CA LYS A 114 32.15 -4.56 -36.30
C LYS A 114 31.12 -5.03 -35.28
N LEU A 115 30.40 -6.12 -35.58
CA LEU A 115 29.43 -6.70 -34.67
C LEU A 115 30.09 -7.21 -33.40
N ASN A 116 31.23 -7.91 -33.52
CA ASN A 116 31.96 -8.46 -32.39
C ASN A 116 32.48 -7.35 -31.47
N VAL A 117 33.10 -6.30 -32.04
CA VAL A 117 33.52 -5.11 -31.28
C VAL A 117 32.32 -4.43 -30.60
N GLY A 118 31.18 -4.34 -31.29
CA GLY A 118 29.94 -3.84 -30.72
C GLY A 118 29.46 -4.66 -29.52
N HIS A 119 29.49 -6.00 -29.63
CA HIS A 119 29.12 -6.92 -28.57
C HIS A 119 30.01 -6.75 -27.33
N TYR A 120 31.34 -6.76 -27.50
CA TYR A 120 32.27 -6.53 -26.38
C TYR A 120 32.04 -5.17 -25.72
N THR A 121 31.79 -4.13 -26.52
CA THR A 121 31.51 -2.79 -25.99
C THR A 121 30.21 -2.78 -25.17
N LEU A 122 29.19 -3.52 -25.61
CA LEU A 122 27.94 -3.65 -24.89
C LEU A 122 28.13 -4.43 -23.59
N ASP A 123 28.87 -5.53 -23.59
CA ASP A 123 29.17 -6.33 -22.40
C ASP A 123 29.86 -5.49 -21.32
N VAL A 124 30.85 -4.67 -21.71
CA VAL A 124 31.53 -3.75 -20.79
C VAL A 124 30.55 -2.74 -20.21
N LYS A 125 29.65 -2.17 -21.03
CA LYS A 125 28.63 -1.22 -20.55
C LYS A 125 27.63 -1.88 -19.60
N VAL A 126 27.21 -3.12 -19.88
CA VAL A 126 26.32 -3.89 -19.01
C VAL A 126 26.99 -4.16 -17.67
N SER A 127 28.24 -4.59 -17.67
CA SER A 127 29.02 -4.80 -16.44
C SER A 127 29.16 -3.51 -15.62
N GLN A 128 29.45 -2.38 -16.28
CA GLN A 128 29.52 -1.07 -15.62
C GLN A 128 28.17 -0.63 -15.03
N LEU A 129 27.06 -0.91 -15.73
CA LEU A 129 25.72 -0.61 -15.23
C LEU A 129 25.35 -1.48 -14.04
N MET A 130 25.71 -2.77 -14.06
CA MET A 130 25.51 -3.69 -12.93
C MET A 130 26.28 -3.25 -11.69
N ASP A 131 27.54 -2.80 -11.82
CA ASP A 131 28.32 -2.27 -10.69
C ASP A 131 27.68 -0.99 -10.13
N ARG A 132 27.23 -0.07 -10.99
CA ARG A 132 26.51 1.14 -10.55
C ARG A 132 25.21 0.79 -9.82
N LEU A 133 24.46 -0.19 -10.31
CA LEU A 133 23.22 -0.65 -9.69
C LEU A 133 23.49 -1.25 -8.31
N SER A 134 24.48 -2.13 -8.18
CA SER A 134 24.87 -2.71 -6.89
C SER A 134 25.29 -1.65 -5.86
N ARG A 135 26.02 -0.61 -6.28
CA ARG A 135 26.37 0.52 -5.41
C ARG A 135 25.15 1.35 -5.02
N MET A 136 24.16 1.49 -5.91
CA MET A 136 22.90 2.16 -5.58
C MET A 136 22.09 1.34 -4.59
N ASP A 137 22.00 0.02 -4.77
CA ASP A 137 21.29 -0.87 -3.84
C ASP A 137 21.89 -0.82 -2.44
N ALA A 138 23.22 -0.81 -2.32
CA ALA A 138 23.90 -0.63 -1.04
C ALA A 138 23.53 0.69 -0.36
N LYS A 139 23.51 1.79 -1.13
CA LYS A 139 23.10 3.12 -0.62
C LYS A 139 21.64 3.18 -0.22
N VAL A 140 20.76 2.48 -0.93
CA VAL A 140 19.34 2.38 -0.57
C VAL A 140 19.19 1.66 0.77
N GLY A 141 19.94 0.56 0.97
CA GLY A 141 19.97 -0.13 2.27
C GLY A 141 20.43 0.77 3.42
N GLU A 142 21.53 1.50 3.25
CA GLU A 142 22.03 2.45 4.25
C GLU A 142 21.01 3.57 4.56
N LEU A 143 20.30 4.05 3.55
CA LEU A 143 19.26 5.06 3.72
C LEU A 143 18.04 4.51 4.47
N GLU A 144 17.61 3.29 4.16
CA GLU A 144 16.53 2.61 4.89
C GLU A 144 16.87 2.43 6.37
N ASP A 145 18.10 2.01 6.67
CA ASP A 145 18.61 1.91 8.05
C ASP A 145 18.59 3.27 8.76
N SER A 146 19.08 4.31 8.09
CA SER A 146 19.09 5.68 8.63
C SER A 146 17.66 6.18 8.92
N ILE A 147 16.69 5.88 8.05
CA ILE A 147 15.29 6.25 8.24
C ILE A 147 14.72 5.53 9.47
N ARG A 148 15.01 4.23 9.64
CA ARG A 148 14.57 3.46 10.82
C ARG A 148 15.13 4.06 12.10
N GLU A 149 16.41 4.42 12.11
CA GLU A 149 17.08 5.02 13.27
C GLU A 149 16.48 6.39 13.63
N VAL A 150 16.30 7.27 12.64
CA VAL A 150 15.65 8.59 12.86
C VAL A 150 14.22 8.44 13.36
N TYR A 151 13.46 7.49 12.83
CA TYR A 151 12.10 7.21 13.30
C TYR A 151 12.08 6.76 14.77
N GLN A 152 13.01 5.89 15.15
CA GLN A 152 13.12 5.41 16.52
C GLN A 152 13.52 6.53 17.49
N HIS A 153 14.52 7.34 17.13
CA HIS A 153 14.89 8.51 17.93
C HIS A 153 13.75 9.52 18.05
N SER A 154 13.02 9.77 16.98
CA SER A 154 11.83 10.64 17.02
C SER A 154 10.78 10.10 18.00
N LYS A 155 10.52 8.79 17.99
CA LYS A 155 9.60 8.12 18.90
C LYS A 155 10.04 8.24 20.36
N ASP A 156 11.31 8.03 20.65
CA ASP A 156 11.84 8.09 22.03
C ASP A 156 11.94 9.53 22.54
N ASN A 157 12.36 10.47 21.70
CA ASN A 157 12.31 11.91 22.02
C ASN A 157 10.89 12.35 22.38
N ARG A 158 9.88 11.85 21.66
CA ARG A 158 8.48 12.17 21.92
C ARG A 158 7.99 11.62 23.25
N LYS A 159 8.37 10.39 23.61
CA LYS A 159 8.09 9.83 24.95
C LYS A 159 8.75 10.65 26.05
N GLU A 160 9.99 11.06 25.84
CA GLU A 160 10.74 11.83 26.83
C GLU A 160 10.14 13.22 27.03
N ILE A 161 9.78 13.92 25.95
CA ILE A 161 9.07 15.20 26.01
C ILE A 161 7.73 15.02 26.75
N GLY A 162 6.93 14.02 26.40
CA GLY A 162 5.67 13.74 27.07
C GLY A 162 5.82 13.45 28.56
N ARG A 163 6.83 12.64 28.93
CA ARG A 163 7.20 12.34 30.31
C ARG A 163 7.55 13.61 31.08
N LEU A 164 8.46 14.43 30.55
CA LEU A 164 8.89 15.67 31.18
C LEU A 164 7.72 16.64 31.35
N GLU A 165 6.93 16.88 30.30
CA GLU A 165 5.74 17.74 30.38
C GLU A 165 4.74 17.23 31.40
N GLY A 166 4.46 15.92 31.40
CA GLY A 166 3.51 15.31 32.31
C GLY A 166 3.95 15.33 33.76
N CYS A 167 5.25 15.15 34.05
CA CYS A 167 5.76 15.15 35.41
C CYS A 167 6.00 16.57 35.96
N GLU A 168 6.35 17.55 35.11
CA GLU A 168 6.61 18.92 35.56
C GLU A 168 5.34 19.76 35.69
N LYS A 169 4.41 19.65 34.72
CA LYS A 169 3.18 20.45 34.69
C LYS A 169 1.96 19.71 35.22
N GLY A 170 2.05 18.39 35.32
CA GLY A 170 0.97 17.52 35.70
C GLY A 170 1.05 17.02 37.13
N GLN A 171 0.42 15.87 37.38
CA GLN A 171 0.40 15.20 38.67
C GLN A 171 1.23 13.92 38.60
N ARG A 172 2.22 13.78 39.49
CA ARG A 172 3.01 12.54 39.65
C ARG A 172 2.39 11.64 40.71
N ILE A 173 2.20 10.37 40.39
CA ILE A 173 1.71 9.32 41.29
C ILE A 173 2.60 8.09 41.10
N GLY A 174 3.53 7.86 42.04
CA GLY A 174 4.53 6.80 41.90
C GLY A 174 5.41 7.00 40.67
N TYR A 175 5.45 6.00 39.78
CA TYR A 175 6.19 6.04 38.52
C TYR A 175 5.34 6.50 37.33
N LYS A 176 4.12 7.00 37.56
CA LYS A 176 3.25 7.53 36.50
C LYS A 176 3.10 9.03 36.66
N CYS A 177 3.09 9.74 35.54
CA CYS A 177 2.81 11.16 35.48
C CYS A 177 1.57 11.40 34.64
N TYR A 178 0.70 12.30 35.08
CA TYR A 178 -0.61 12.54 34.48
C TYR A 178 -0.76 14.00 34.09
N LEU A 179 -1.25 14.27 32.89
CA LEU A 179 -1.49 15.63 32.43
C LEU A 179 -2.84 15.75 31.75
N VAL A 180 -3.62 16.73 32.22
CA VAL A 180 -4.91 17.09 31.64
C VAL A 180 -4.70 18.04 30.46
N TYR A 181 -5.41 17.77 29.36
CA TYR A 181 -5.44 18.65 28.20
C TYR A 181 -6.85 19.24 28.05
N ASN A 182 -6.93 20.58 28.10
CA ASN A 182 -8.15 21.34 27.82
C ASN A 182 -8.37 21.49 26.31
N SER A 183 -8.65 20.37 25.64
CA SER A 183 -8.90 20.26 24.20
C SER A 183 -9.98 19.22 23.99
N LEU A 184 -11.10 19.62 23.38
CA LEU A 184 -12.25 18.74 23.19
C LEU A 184 -11.99 17.77 22.05
N GLU A 185 -11.96 16.47 22.36
CA GLU A 185 -11.74 15.39 21.41
C GLU A 185 -12.71 14.23 21.68
N ASP A 186 -13.04 13.47 20.64
CA ASP A 186 -13.72 12.18 20.83
C ASP A 186 -12.78 11.17 21.50
N TYR A 187 -13.31 10.03 21.96
CA TYR A 187 -12.51 9.05 22.69
C TYR A 187 -11.29 8.57 21.89
N ALA A 188 -11.51 8.23 20.60
CA ALA A 188 -10.46 7.76 19.72
C ALA A 188 -9.41 8.84 19.41
N GLY A 189 -9.84 10.09 19.21
CA GLY A 189 -8.99 11.25 19.01
C GLY A 189 -8.14 11.55 20.24
N ALA A 190 -8.74 11.54 21.43
CA ALA A 190 -8.04 11.69 22.70
C ALA A 190 -6.96 10.60 22.91
N SER A 191 -7.31 9.33 22.66
CA SER A 191 -6.37 8.19 22.78
C SER A 191 -5.17 8.38 21.85
N ARG A 192 -5.44 8.73 20.58
CA ARG A 192 -4.42 9.01 19.58
C ARG A 192 -3.53 10.20 19.96
N LYS A 193 -4.10 11.30 20.48
CA LYS A 193 -3.30 12.45 20.93
C LYS A 193 -2.37 12.11 22.09
N CYS A 194 -2.79 11.25 23.02
CA CYS A 194 -1.89 10.79 24.08
C CYS A 194 -0.73 9.94 23.52
N ILE A 195 -1.00 9.06 22.55
CA ILE A 195 0.03 8.26 21.87
C ILE A 195 1.00 9.13 21.07
N GLU A 196 0.48 10.14 20.37
CA GLU A 196 1.28 11.15 19.67
C GLU A 196 2.15 11.98 20.61
N ARG A 197 1.83 12.05 21.89
CA ARG A 197 2.68 12.70 22.91
C ARG A 197 3.61 11.72 23.61
N GLY A 198 3.66 10.46 23.16
CA GLY A 198 4.50 9.42 23.76
C GLY A 198 3.99 8.88 25.10
N GLY A 199 2.71 9.13 25.42
CA GLY A 199 2.00 8.54 26.55
C GLY A 199 0.85 7.66 26.08
N ARG A 200 -0.17 7.52 26.92
CA ARG A 200 -1.44 6.84 26.63
C ARG A 200 -2.57 7.49 27.43
N MET A 201 -3.83 7.15 27.17
CA MET A 201 -4.94 7.68 27.97
C MET A 201 -4.83 7.21 29.43
N ALA A 202 -5.22 8.04 30.39
CA ALA A 202 -5.06 7.75 31.81
C ALA A 202 -5.90 6.56 32.27
N MET A 203 -5.25 5.61 32.97
CA MET A 203 -5.86 4.34 33.39
C MET A 203 -5.68 4.15 34.90
N PRO A 204 -6.49 4.82 35.74
CA PRO A 204 -6.45 4.68 37.20
C PRO A 204 -6.69 3.23 37.61
N ARG A 205 -5.68 2.58 38.21
CA ARG A 205 -5.70 1.15 38.54
C ARG A 205 -6.21 0.84 39.94
N ASP A 206 -6.09 1.80 40.83
CA ASP A 206 -6.47 1.65 42.22
C ASP A 206 -7.13 2.93 42.76
N ARG A 207 -7.68 2.81 43.98
CA ARG A 207 -8.36 3.91 44.66
C ARG A 207 -7.45 5.11 44.90
N LYS A 208 -6.16 4.88 45.18
CA LYS A 208 -5.21 5.95 45.49
C LYS A 208 -4.90 6.76 44.24
N GLU A 209 -4.69 6.11 43.10
CA GLU A 209 -4.56 6.75 41.80
C GLU A 209 -5.84 7.54 41.48
N GLN A 210 -7.02 6.92 41.62
CA GLN A 210 -8.29 7.60 41.35
C GLN A 210 -8.51 8.86 42.19
N GLU A 211 -8.34 8.78 43.52
CA GLU A 211 -8.54 9.91 44.43
C GLU A 211 -7.60 11.08 44.08
N ALA A 212 -6.32 10.80 43.82
CA ALA A 212 -5.35 11.82 43.44
C ALA A 212 -5.66 12.46 42.06
N LEU A 213 -6.18 11.69 41.11
CA LEU A 213 -6.59 12.22 39.80
C LEU A 213 -7.87 13.04 39.90
N ALA A 214 -8.83 12.63 40.72
CA ALA A 214 -10.04 13.41 41.00
C ALA A 214 -9.70 14.79 41.57
N ASP A 215 -8.83 14.85 42.59
CA ASP A 215 -8.36 16.11 43.18
C ASP A 215 -7.62 16.98 42.15
N TYR A 216 -6.76 16.37 41.33
CA TYR A 216 -6.02 17.07 40.29
C TYR A 216 -6.96 17.70 39.24
N VAL A 217 -7.89 16.93 38.70
CA VAL A 217 -8.85 17.38 37.69
C VAL A 217 -9.80 18.44 38.26
N LYS A 218 -10.25 18.27 39.50
CA LYS A 218 -11.09 19.25 40.20
C LYS A 218 -10.40 20.60 40.32
N ASN A 219 -9.15 20.61 40.80
CA ASN A 219 -8.38 21.84 40.94
C ASN A 219 -8.05 22.49 39.59
N PHE A 220 -7.80 21.69 38.55
CA PHE A 220 -7.47 22.18 37.21
C PHE A 220 -8.65 22.93 36.55
N PHE A 221 -9.88 22.44 36.74
CA PHE A 221 -11.07 22.99 36.10
C PHE A 221 -11.88 23.94 36.97
N HIS A 222 -11.58 24.06 38.27
CA HIS A 222 -12.33 24.91 39.19
C HIS A 222 -12.39 26.38 38.72
N PRO A 223 -13.57 27.06 38.78
CA PRO A 223 -14.85 26.61 39.34
C PRO A 223 -15.78 25.89 38.34
N GLY A 224 -15.28 25.49 37.18
CA GLY A 224 -16.05 24.78 36.16
C GLY A 224 -16.23 23.28 36.45
N ASN A 225 -17.22 22.68 35.78
CA ASN A 225 -17.42 21.24 35.74
C ASN A 225 -17.21 20.74 34.31
N TRP A 226 -16.19 19.94 34.10
CA TRP A 226 -15.82 19.38 32.80
C TRP A 226 -15.55 17.88 32.91
N PRO A 227 -16.08 17.07 31.97
CA PRO A 227 -15.73 15.66 31.88
C PRO A 227 -14.36 15.48 31.23
N VAL A 228 -13.62 14.47 31.70
CA VAL A 228 -12.29 14.12 31.23
C VAL A 228 -12.21 12.65 30.87
N TRP A 229 -11.89 12.33 29.62
CA TRP A 229 -11.74 10.95 29.16
C TRP A 229 -10.67 10.18 29.94
N LEU A 230 -11.03 8.95 30.31
CA LEU A 230 -10.14 7.94 30.87
C LEU A 230 -9.99 6.78 29.90
N GLY A 231 -8.85 6.10 29.94
CA GLY A 231 -8.54 4.94 29.09
C GLY A 231 -9.28 3.68 29.52
N VAL A 232 -10.59 3.78 29.74
CA VAL A 232 -11.50 2.72 30.17
C VAL A 232 -12.70 2.69 29.22
N ASN A 233 -13.02 1.50 28.70
CA ASN A 233 -14.14 1.28 27.80
C ASN A 233 -14.64 -0.17 27.87
N ASP A 234 -15.87 -0.43 27.44
CA ASP A 234 -16.43 -1.78 27.26
C ASP A 234 -16.87 -2.04 25.80
N LEU A 235 -16.24 -1.34 24.85
CA LEU A 235 -16.46 -1.45 23.40
C LEU A 235 -16.43 -2.89 22.87
N ARG A 236 -15.65 -3.76 23.51
CA ARG A 236 -15.48 -5.16 23.10
C ARG A 236 -16.69 -6.02 23.48
N SER A 237 -17.27 -5.78 24.65
CA SER A 237 -18.37 -6.57 25.20
C SER A 237 -19.04 -5.78 26.30
N GLU A 238 -20.32 -5.50 26.12
CA GLU A 238 -21.20 -4.85 27.10
C GLU A 238 -20.96 -5.34 28.54
N GLY A 239 -20.72 -4.40 29.45
CA GLY A 239 -20.51 -4.68 30.88
C GLY A 239 -19.14 -5.27 31.23
N LEU A 240 -18.27 -5.51 30.24
CA LEU A 240 -16.87 -5.89 30.44
C LEU A 240 -15.95 -4.70 30.16
N TYR A 241 -15.74 -3.90 31.20
CA TYR A 241 -14.80 -2.78 31.13
C TYR A 241 -13.34 -3.26 31.11
N LEU A 242 -12.64 -2.77 30.09
CA LEU A 242 -11.22 -2.97 29.86
C LEU A 242 -10.53 -1.61 29.85
N PHE A 243 -9.26 -1.64 30.25
CA PHE A 243 -8.34 -0.56 30.00
C PHE A 243 -7.89 -0.59 28.52
N ASP A 244 -7.39 0.55 28.00
CA ASP A 244 -6.89 0.65 26.62
C ASP A 244 -5.74 -0.33 26.29
N ASP A 245 -5.02 -0.80 27.31
CA ASP A 245 -3.99 -1.85 27.16
C ASP A 245 -4.56 -3.28 27.11
N GLY A 246 -5.89 -3.42 27.13
CA GLY A 246 -6.60 -4.69 27.09
C GLY A 246 -6.73 -5.40 28.43
N THR A 247 -6.17 -4.85 29.50
CA THR A 247 -6.29 -5.44 30.84
C THR A 247 -7.68 -5.18 31.44
N ARG A 248 -8.16 -6.10 32.28
CA ARG A 248 -9.49 -5.99 32.89
C ARG A 248 -9.49 -4.95 34.01
N VAL A 249 -10.54 -4.13 34.06
CA VAL A 249 -10.76 -3.20 35.16
C VAL A 249 -11.15 -3.95 36.43
N THR A 250 -10.42 -3.73 37.51
CA THR A 250 -10.66 -4.34 38.83
C THR A 250 -11.22 -3.37 39.85
N TYR A 251 -11.00 -2.07 39.66
CA TYR A 251 -11.46 -0.99 40.51
C TYR A 251 -12.42 -0.10 39.73
N PHE A 252 -13.54 0.27 40.35
CA PHE A 252 -14.57 1.09 39.72
C PHE A 252 -14.97 2.24 40.64
N GLN A 253 -14.91 3.47 40.12
CA GLN A 253 -15.39 4.68 40.79
C GLN A 253 -16.65 5.21 40.11
N TRP A 254 -17.62 4.33 39.84
CA TRP A 254 -18.89 4.76 39.25
C TRP A 254 -19.64 5.72 40.16
N ARG A 255 -20.24 6.75 39.57
CA ARG A 255 -21.12 7.65 40.30
C ARG A 255 -22.28 6.88 40.93
N LYS A 256 -22.43 7.06 42.24
CA LYS A 256 -23.54 6.51 43.03
C LYS A 256 -24.19 7.63 43.84
N HIS A 257 -25.17 8.30 43.24
CA HIS A 257 -25.88 9.41 43.86
C HIS A 257 -27.40 9.18 43.82
N PHE A 258 -28.15 9.79 44.74
CA PHE A 258 -29.60 9.60 44.81
C PHE A 258 -30.35 10.13 43.56
N LEU A 259 -29.71 11.00 42.76
CA LEU A 259 -30.25 11.55 41.51
C LEU A 259 -29.83 10.77 40.26
N SER A 260 -28.71 10.06 40.30
CA SER A 260 -28.13 9.38 39.14
C SER A 260 -27.14 8.31 39.60
N SER A 261 -27.20 7.14 38.96
CA SER A 261 -26.27 6.03 39.13
C SER A 261 -25.69 5.69 37.77
N GLN A 262 -24.40 5.35 37.75
CA GLN A 262 -23.68 4.94 36.56
C GLN A 262 -23.18 3.49 36.72
N PRO A 263 -22.94 2.76 35.62
CA PRO A 263 -23.25 3.13 34.24
C PRO A 263 -24.76 2.99 33.92
N ASP A 264 -25.30 3.81 33.02
CA ASP A 264 -26.74 3.79 32.63
C ASP A 264 -27.04 3.81 31.12
N GLY A 265 -26.03 3.94 30.26
CA GLY A 265 -26.21 4.04 28.80
C GLY A 265 -26.19 2.70 28.04
N GLY A 266 -25.80 1.62 28.73
CA GLY A 266 -25.69 0.27 28.15
C GLY A 266 -24.87 0.25 26.85
N ARG A 267 -25.32 -0.50 25.83
CA ARG A 267 -24.61 -0.66 24.53
C ARG A 267 -24.32 0.62 23.75
N ARG A 268 -24.88 1.76 24.15
CA ARG A 268 -24.69 3.04 23.47
C ARG A 268 -23.52 3.84 24.04
N GLU A 269 -23.27 3.71 25.34
CA GLU A 269 -22.29 4.51 26.06
C GLU A 269 -21.18 3.61 26.58
N ASN A 270 -20.18 3.39 25.72
CA ASN A 270 -19.14 2.40 25.99
C ASN A 270 -17.81 2.99 26.45
N CYS A 271 -17.73 4.32 26.63
CA CYS A 271 -16.49 5.03 26.97
C CYS A 271 -16.64 5.79 28.28
N VAL A 272 -15.59 5.78 29.10
CA VAL A 272 -15.66 6.32 30.46
C VAL A 272 -14.94 7.65 30.60
N ALA A 273 -15.61 8.61 31.22
CA ALA A 273 -15.01 9.87 31.64
C ALA A 273 -15.15 10.08 33.15
N MET A 274 -14.22 10.85 33.71
CA MET A 274 -14.30 11.35 35.08
C MET A 274 -14.84 12.78 35.09
N SER A 275 -15.77 13.10 35.98
CA SER A 275 -16.23 14.48 36.18
C SER A 275 -15.27 15.26 37.09
N SER A 276 -15.01 16.52 36.76
CA SER A 276 -14.17 17.39 37.60
C SER A 276 -14.85 17.90 38.87
N ASP A 277 -16.15 17.67 39.07
CA ASP A 277 -16.88 18.13 40.25
C ASP A 277 -16.72 17.17 41.45
N ASP A 278 -17.10 15.91 41.22
CA ASP A 278 -17.10 14.84 42.22
C ASP A 278 -15.95 13.83 42.04
N GLY A 279 -15.32 13.78 40.87
CA GLY A 279 -14.28 12.78 40.57
C GLY A 279 -14.83 11.40 40.26
N ASP A 280 -16.14 11.25 40.08
CA ASP A 280 -16.76 9.97 39.78
C ASP A 280 -16.77 9.69 38.26
N TRP A 281 -16.88 8.41 37.92
CA TRP A 281 -16.92 7.91 36.56
C TRP A 281 -18.35 7.89 36.02
N TRP A 282 -18.44 8.26 34.74
CA TRP A 282 -19.65 8.27 33.93
C TRP A 282 -19.39 7.52 32.63
N ASP A 283 -20.37 6.74 32.18
CA ASP A 283 -20.35 6.18 30.84
C ASP A 283 -20.95 7.19 29.85
N HIS A 284 -20.31 7.31 28.69
CA HIS A 284 -20.68 8.26 27.66
C HIS A 284 -20.58 7.64 26.26
N TYR A 285 -21.34 8.21 25.33
CA TYR A 285 -21.12 7.98 23.91
C TYR A 285 -19.68 8.37 23.53
N CYS A 286 -18.96 7.44 22.91
CA CYS A 286 -17.54 7.60 22.59
C CYS A 286 -17.25 8.71 21.56
N ASP A 287 -18.27 9.15 20.81
CA ASP A 287 -18.20 10.23 19.81
C ASP A 287 -18.35 11.63 20.42
N ARG A 288 -18.68 11.73 21.71
CA ARG A 288 -18.73 13.03 22.41
C ARG A 288 -17.34 13.64 22.47
N THR A 289 -17.27 14.95 22.28
CA THR A 289 -16.01 15.68 22.41
C THR A 289 -15.85 16.17 23.85
N MET A 290 -14.80 15.72 24.53
CA MET A 290 -14.52 16.06 25.93
C MET A 290 -13.03 16.31 26.12
N ASN A 291 -12.66 16.87 27.27
CA ASN A 291 -11.26 16.97 27.67
C ASN A 291 -10.70 15.57 27.91
N TYR A 292 -9.38 15.44 27.95
CA TYR A 292 -8.74 14.14 28.15
C TYR A 292 -7.52 14.26 29.03
N MET A 293 -7.15 13.15 29.66
CA MET A 293 -5.97 13.06 30.49
C MET A 293 -5.06 11.97 29.95
N CYS A 294 -3.79 12.32 29.75
CA CYS A 294 -2.77 11.37 29.37
C CYS A 294 -1.98 10.92 30.59
N GLU A 295 -1.53 9.67 30.58
CA GLU A 295 -0.53 9.14 31.49
C GLU A 295 0.78 8.83 30.77
N PHE A 296 1.89 9.08 31.45
CA PHE A 296 3.27 8.88 30.98
C PHE A 296 4.03 8.01 31.98
N ASP A 297 4.92 7.17 31.47
CA ASP A 297 5.72 6.25 32.27
C ASP A 297 7.05 6.91 32.68
N ASP A 298 7.29 7.02 33.98
CA ASP A 298 8.48 7.61 34.59
C ASP A 298 9.46 6.56 35.16
N ARG A 299 9.28 5.27 34.82
CA ARG A 299 10.22 4.21 35.24
C ARG A 299 11.63 4.35 34.67
N VAL A 300 11.85 5.26 33.71
CA VAL A 300 13.19 5.60 33.21
C VAL A 300 14.03 6.30 34.31
N ALA A 301 13.39 6.85 35.35
CA ALA A 301 14.06 7.51 36.48
C ALA A 301 14.27 6.60 37.71
N LEU A 302 14.05 5.28 37.62
CA LEU A 302 14.21 4.30 38.70
C LEU A 302 15.36 3.32 38.43
#